data_AF-A0A7J8M8E9-F1
#
_entry.id   AF-A0A7J8M8E9-F1
#
_cell.length_a   1.000
_cell.length_b   1.000
_cell.length_c   1.000
_cell.angle_alpha   90.00
_cell.angle_beta   90.00
_cell.angle_gamma   90.00
#
_symmetry.space_group_name_H-M   'P 1'
#
loop_
_entity.id
_entity.type
_entity.pdbx_description
1 polymer ?
#
loop_
_entity_poly.entity_id
_entity_poly.type
_entity_poly.pdbx_seq_one_letter_code
_entity_poly.pdbx_strand_id
1 'polypeptide(L)'
;AIASNGVNGSSETCDDKGICKSGSGIQGEFDLTNFQDGLLSSAFMVGLLVASPIFASLAKSYNPFRLIGVGLSVWTLSVAGCASAFSFWFIAICRMLVGVGEASFISLAAPFIDDNAPVSQKTAWLAMFYMCIPTGIALGYVYGGYVGGHFHWRYAFWGEALLMLPFAVFGFLVKPLQLKGFSPVESKKALASVETVSSVTD
;
A
#
# COMPACT_ATOMS: atom_id res chain seq x y z
N ALA A 1 1.75 -0.42 -6.22
CA ALA A 1 1.43 -1.21 -7.43
C ALA A 1 1.57 -0.43 -8.76
N ILE A 2 1.26 0.86 -8.72
CA ILE A 2 0.99 1.71 -9.89
C ILE A 2 2.24 2.03 -10.72
N ALA A 3 3.34 2.46 -10.09
CA ALA A 3 4.49 2.97 -10.84
C ALA A 3 5.15 1.90 -11.73
N SER A 4 5.16 0.63 -11.32
CA SER A 4 5.77 -0.44 -12.14
C SER A 4 5.01 -0.68 -13.43
N ASN A 5 3.69 -0.92 -13.36
CA ASN A 5 2.91 -1.18 -14.57
C ASN A 5 2.74 0.10 -15.40
N GLY A 6 2.78 1.28 -14.76
CA GLY A 6 2.70 2.57 -15.43
C GLY A 6 3.97 2.97 -16.19
N VAL A 7 5.15 2.50 -15.76
CA VAL A 7 6.44 2.80 -16.42
C VAL A 7 7.04 1.62 -17.18
N ASN A 8 6.24 0.57 -17.39
CA ASN A 8 6.58 -0.51 -18.30
C ASN A 8 6.79 0.03 -19.71
N GLY A 9 7.74 -0.56 -20.42
CA GLY A 9 8.14 -0.11 -21.74
C GLY A 9 8.24 -1.31 -22.67
N SER A 10 9.41 -1.53 -23.24
CA SER A 10 9.65 -2.66 -24.13
C SER A 10 11.07 -3.17 -23.97
N SER A 11 11.27 -4.48 -24.04
CA SER A 11 12.62 -5.04 -24.19
C SER A 11 13.21 -4.67 -25.55
N GLU A 12 14.54 -4.75 -25.65
CA GLU A 12 15.22 -4.57 -26.93
C GLU A 12 14.80 -5.68 -27.91
N THR A 13 14.45 -5.31 -29.13
CA THR A 13 14.06 -6.27 -30.17
C THR A 13 14.79 -5.96 -31.47
N CYS A 14 15.40 -6.98 -32.05
CA CYS A 14 16.08 -6.88 -33.35
C CYS A 14 15.28 -7.64 -34.41
N ASP A 15 15.04 -6.99 -35.55
CA ASP A 15 14.42 -7.62 -36.72
C ASP A 15 15.40 -8.58 -37.41
N ASP A 16 14.91 -9.47 -38.27
CA ASP A 16 15.70 -10.44 -39.07
C ASP A 16 16.76 -9.76 -39.97
N LYS A 17 16.62 -8.45 -40.19
CA LYS A 17 17.55 -7.58 -40.93
C LYS A 17 18.66 -6.96 -40.06
N GLY A 18 18.71 -7.30 -38.76
CA GLY A 18 19.70 -6.79 -37.81
C GLY A 18 19.46 -5.36 -37.31
N ILE A 19 18.26 -4.81 -37.52
CA ILE A 19 17.89 -3.48 -37.00
C ILE A 19 17.30 -3.66 -35.59
N CYS A 20 17.99 -3.17 -34.56
CA CYS A 20 17.57 -3.25 -33.17
C CYS A 20 16.85 -1.97 -32.71
N LYS A 21 15.68 -2.13 -32.10
CA LYS A 21 14.99 -1.08 -31.35
C LYS A 21 15.41 -1.16 -29.90
N SER A 22 16.07 -0.12 -29.40
CA SER A 22 16.47 -0.03 -28.00
C SER A 22 15.26 -0.20 -27.07
N GLY A 23 15.46 -0.96 -26.00
CA GLY A 23 14.46 -1.12 -24.96
C GLY A 23 14.13 0.22 -24.27
N SER A 24 12.94 0.31 -23.71
CA SER A 24 12.45 1.48 -22.99
C SER A 24 11.86 1.11 -21.62
N GLY A 25 11.83 2.08 -20.70
CA GLY A 25 11.29 1.90 -19.37
C GLY A 25 12.05 0.88 -18.52
N ILE A 26 11.39 0.39 -17.48
CA ILE A 26 11.95 -0.63 -16.57
C ILE A 26 12.24 -1.96 -17.28
N GLN A 27 11.44 -2.31 -18.30
CA GLN A 27 11.60 -3.55 -19.06
C GLN A 27 12.83 -3.51 -19.97
N GLY A 28 13.11 -2.36 -20.60
CA GLY A 28 14.30 -2.20 -21.43
C GLY A 28 15.60 -2.14 -20.63
N GLU A 29 15.60 -1.48 -19.47
CA GLU A 29 16.84 -1.33 -18.66
C GLU A 29 17.30 -2.65 -18.03
N PHE A 30 16.37 -3.50 -17.61
CA PHE A 30 16.68 -4.78 -16.97
C PHE A 30 16.44 -6.01 -17.88
N ASP A 31 16.13 -5.78 -19.16
CA ASP A 31 15.74 -6.80 -20.14
C ASP A 31 14.70 -7.80 -19.59
N LEU A 32 13.59 -7.25 -19.08
CA LEU A 32 12.60 -8.03 -18.35
C LEU A 32 11.67 -8.81 -19.28
N THR A 33 11.56 -10.10 -19.00
CA THR A 33 10.47 -10.92 -19.56
C THR A 33 9.11 -10.53 -18.97
N ASN A 34 8.01 -10.80 -19.69
CA ASN A 34 6.65 -10.62 -19.15
C ASN A 34 6.42 -11.38 -17.83
N PHE A 35 7.11 -12.51 -17.65
CA PHE A 35 7.06 -13.26 -16.39
C PHE A 35 7.72 -12.48 -15.24
N GLN A 36 8.90 -11.91 -15.46
CA GLN A 36 9.59 -11.09 -14.46
C GLN A 36 8.81 -9.82 -14.09
N ASP A 37 8.14 -9.20 -15.06
CA ASP A 37 7.25 -8.07 -14.80
C ASP A 37 6.06 -8.47 -13.90
N GLY A 38 5.41 -9.60 -14.22
CA GLY A 38 4.39 -10.21 -13.35
C GLY A 38 4.91 -10.55 -11.95
N LEU A 39 6.18 -10.94 -11.83
CA LEU A 39 6.84 -11.22 -10.55
C LEU A 39 6.99 -9.96 -9.69
N LEU A 40 7.26 -8.78 -10.27
CA LEU A 40 7.31 -7.51 -9.51
C LEU A 40 5.96 -7.16 -8.88
N SER A 41 4.88 -7.37 -9.62
CA SER A 41 3.52 -7.18 -9.12
C SER A 41 3.17 -8.20 -8.04
N SER A 42 3.61 -9.45 -8.22
CA SER A 42 3.41 -10.53 -7.24
C SER A 42 4.19 -10.30 -5.95
N ALA A 43 5.44 -9.84 -6.02
CA ALA A 43 6.28 -9.53 -4.87
C ALA A 43 5.60 -8.51 -3.93
N PHE A 44 4.98 -7.47 -4.51
CA PHE A 44 4.18 -6.51 -3.78
C PHE A 44 2.98 -7.16 -3.07
N MET A 45 2.23 -8.04 -3.77
CA MET A 45 1.11 -8.78 -3.16
C MET A 45 1.56 -9.69 -2.02
N VAL A 46 2.71 -10.36 -2.14
CA VAL A 46 3.26 -11.20 -1.08
C VAL A 46 3.55 -10.37 0.17
N GLY A 47 4.23 -9.23 0.02
CA GLY A 47 4.50 -8.32 1.14
C GLY A 47 3.22 -7.82 1.81
N LEU A 48 2.22 -7.45 1.01
CA LEU A 48 0.92 -7.01 1.50
C LEU A 48 0.19 -8.11 2.27
N LEU A 49 0.12 -9.32 1.71
CA LEU A 49 -0.60 -10.45 2.30
C LEU A 49 0.01 -10.87 3.65
N VAL A 50 1.34 -10.96 3.72
CA VAL A 50 2.04 -11.37 4.95
C VAL A 50 1.93 -10.29 6.03
N ALA A 51 2.04 -9.01 5.66
CA ALA A 51 2.05 -7.92 6.63
C ALA A 51 0.65 -7.54 7.14
N SER A 52 -0.40 -7.70 6.33
CA SER A 52 -1.78 -7.32 6.70
C SER A 52 -2.25 -7.90 8.05
N PRO A 53 -2.19 -9.24 8.31
CA PRO A 53 -2.60 -9.78 9.60
C PRO A 53 -1.71 -9.30 10.76
N ILE A 54 -0.43 -9.01 10.50
CA ILE A 54 0.50 -8.49 11.50
C ILE A 54 0.06 -7.09 11.94
N PHE A 55 -0.19 -6.18 10.99
CA PHE A 55 -0.66 -4.83 11.28
C PHE A 55 -2.06 -4.82 11.93
N ALA A 56 -2.97 -5.66 11.45
CA ALA A 56 -4.30 -5.81 12.04
C ALA A 56 -4.23 -6.31 13.50
N SER A 57 -3.29 -7.22 13.81
CA SER A 57 -3.06 -7.69 15.18
C SER A 57 -2.43 -6.60 16.06
N LEU A 58 -1.41 -5.91 15.55
CA LEU A 58 -0.72 -4.84 16.28
C LEU A 58 -1.63 -3.68 16.64
N ALA A 59 -2.65 -3.38 15.82
CA ALA A 59 -3.61 -2.32 16.09
C ALA A 59 -4.47 -2.53 17.33
N LYS A 60 -4.52 -3.76 17.86
CA LYS A 60 -5.18 -4.06 19.14
C LYS A 60 -4.40 -3.50 20.33
N SER A 61 -3.09 -3.40 20.22
CA SER A 61 -2.19 -3.03 21.32
C SER A 61 -1.51 -1.67 21.12
N TYR A 62 -1.41 -1.20 19.88
CA TYR A 62 -0.71 0.03 19.52
C TYR A 62 -1.64 1.02 18.82
N ASN A 63 -1.30 2.31 18.92
CA ASN A 63 -2.09 3.35 18.27
C ASN A 63 -2.03 3.20 16.74
N PRO A 64 -3.18 3.15 16.04
CA PRO A 64 -3.25 2.92 14.60
C PRO A 64 -2.57 4.01 13.77
N PHE A 65 -2.63 5.29 14.16
CA PHE A 65 -1.99 6.37 13.41
C PHE A 65 -0.48 6.24 13.42
N ARG A 66 0.10 5.81 14.54
CA ARG A 66 1.54 5.50 14.61
C ARG A 66 1.91 4.31 13.74
N LEU A 67 1.08 3.26 13.71
CA LEU A 67 1.30 2.10 12.83
C LEU A 67 1.23 2.50 11.35
N ILE A 68 0.27 3.35 10.97
CA ILE A 68 0.16 3.94 9.63
C ILE A 68 1.40 4.78 9.31
N GLY A 69 1.87 5.64 10.24
CA GLY A 69 3.08 6.45 10.05
C GLY A 69 4.33 5.59 9.81
N VAL A 70 4.51 4.52 10.60
CA VAL A 70 5.60 3.55 10.39
C VAL A 70 5.50 2.88 9.02
N GLY A 71 4.31 2.38 8.65
CA GLY A 71 4.13 1.73 7.36
C GLY A 71 4.29 2.67 6.16
N LEU A 72 3.81 3.91 6.26
CA LEU A 72 4.05 4.95 5.25
C LEU A 72 5.54 5.31 5.12
N SER A 73 6.29 5.26 6.22
CA SER A 73 7.75 5.47 6.18
C SER A 73 8.45 4.33 5.44
N VAL A 74 8.10 3.08 5.76
CA VAL A 74 8.61 1.89 5.06
C VAL A 74 8.25 1.96 3.58
N TRP A 75 7.00 2.33 3.27
CA TRP A 75 6.53 2.51 1.90
C TRP A 75 7.37 3.55 1.16
N THR A 76 7.55 4.75 1.74
CA THR A 76 8.26 5.87 1.10
C THR A 76 9.73 5.53 0.83
N LEU A 77 10.41 4.94 1.82
CA LEU A 77 11.80 4.49 1.66
C LEU A 77 11.93 3.39 0.60
N SER A 78 10.97 2.48 0.55
CA SER A 78 10.99 1.38 -0.42
C SER A 78 10.74 1.85 -1.85
N VAL A 79 9.84 2.82 -2.04
CA VAL A 79 9.60 3.47 -3.34
C VAL A 79 10.85 4.25 -3.79
N ALA A 80 11.51 4.99 -2.90
CA ALA A 80 12.79 5.64 -3.19
C ALA A 80 13.89 4.61 -3.55
N GLY A 81 13.86 3.44 -2.89
CA GLY A 81 14.68 2.28 -3.24
C GLY A 81 14.43 1.80 -4.67
N CYS A 82 13.17 1.62 -5.09
CA CYS A 82 12.82 1.27 -6.47
C CYS A 82 13.39 2.28 -7.49
N ALA A 83 13.37 3.57 -7.18
CA ALA A 83 13.94 4.61 -8.04
C ALA A 83 15.46 4.49 -8.21
N SER A 84 16.13 3.99 -7.18
CA SER A 84 17.59 3.83 -7.11
C SER A 84 18.05 2.39 -7.41
N ALA A 85 17.16 1.56 -7.97
CA ALA A 85 17.45 0.15 -8.19
C ALA A 85 18.59 -0.07 -9.17
N PHE A 86 19.45 -1.03 -8.87
CA PHE A 86 20.59 -1.43 -9.72
C PHE A 86 20.43 -2.84 -10.30
N SER A 87 19.40 -3.58 -9.87
CA SER A 87 19.09 -4.91 -10.40
C SER A 87 17.62 -5.25 -10.24
N PHE A 88 17.15 -6.21 -11.05
CA PHE A 88 15.80 -6.76 -10.97
C PHE A 88 15.44 -7.27 -9.56
N TRP A 89 16.34 -8.03 -8.92
CA TRP A 89 16.06 -8.58 -7.59
C TRP A 89 15.98 -7.50 -6.51
N PHE A 90 16.76 -6.43 -6.64
CA PHE A 90 16.68 -5.29 -5.74
C PHE A 90 15.31 -4.61 -5.85
N ILE A 91 14.82 -4.34 -7.07
CA ILE A 91 13.49 -3.76 -7.24
C ILE A 91 12.38 -4.72 -6.78
N ALA A 92 12.53 -6.03 -6.97
CA ALA A 92 11.57 -7.02 -6.45
C ALA A 92 11.46 -6.98 -4.92
N ILE A 93 12.59 -6.90 -4.21
CA ILE A 93 12.63 -6.76 -2.75
C ILE A 93 12.00 -5.43 -2.32
N CYS A 94 12.37 -4.32 -2.95
CA CYS A 94 11.76 -3.02 -2.66
C CYS A 94 10.25 -3.07 -2.88
N ARG A 95 9.76 -3.70 -3.95
CA ARG A 95 8.31 -3.87 -4.23
C ARG A 95 7.60 -4.68 -3.15
N MET A 96 8.25 -5.71 -2.62
CA MET A 96 7.72 -6.45 -1.47
C MET A 96 7.61 -5.56 -0.23
N LEU A 97 8.63 -4.76 0.07
CA LEU A 97 8.61 -3.82 1.19
C LEU A 97 7.57 -2.70 1.03
N VAL A 98 7.34 -2.23 -0.20
CA VAL A 98 6.19 -1.35 -0.52
C VAL A 98 4.88 -2.02 -0.11
N GLY A 99 4.71 -3.31 -0.41
CA GLY A 99 3.53 -4.09 0.01
C GLY A 99 3.39 -4.17 1.53
N VAL A 100 4.50 -4.36 2.25
CA VAL A 100 4.53 -4.32 3.72
C VAL A 100 4.07 -2.96 4.25
N GLY A 101 4.56 -1.86 3.67
CA GLY A 101 4.15 -0.52 4.07
C GLY A 101 2.67 -0.25 3.80
N GLU A 102 2.18 -0.64 2.62
CA GLU A 102 0.78 -0.44 2.21
C GLU A 102 -0.21 -1.26 3.06
N ALA A 103 0.22 -2.43 3.54
CA ALA A 103 -0.57 -3.26 4.44
C ALA A 103 -1.01 -2.53 5.73
N SER A 104 -0.19 -1.60 6.22
CA SER A 104 -0.52 -0.78 7.40
C SER A 104 -1.76 0.09 7.14
N PHE A 105 -1.83 0.74 5.99
CA PHE A 105 -2.92 1.65 5.68
C PHE A 105 -4.20 0.88 5.37
N ILE A 106 -4.12 -0.15 4.52
CA ILE A 106 -5.30 -0.90 4.08
C ILE A 106 -5.97 -1.66 5.25
N SER A 107 -5.18 -2.15 6.20
CA SER A 107 -5.70 -2.89 7.36
C SER A 107 -6.32 -2.00 8.43
N LEU A 108 -5.97 -0.71 8.48
CA LEU A 108 -6.32 0.19 9.58
C LEU A 108 -7.30 1.30 9.19
N ALA A 109 -7.30 1.74 7.93
CA ALA A 109 -8.12 2.85 7.47
C ALA A 109 -9.62 2.53 7.49
N ALA A 110 -10.04 1.36 6.96
CA ALA A 110 -11.45 0.99 6.93
C ALA A 110 -12.06 0.77 8.33
N PRO A 111 -11.40 0.05 9.27
CA PRO A 111 -11.87 -0.03 10.66
C PRO A 111 -11.96 1.33 11.34
N PHE A 112 -11.00 2.23 11.07
CA PHE A 112 -11.04 3.59 11.61
C PHE A 112 -12.25 4.38 11.13
N ILE A 113 -12.58 4.30 9.85
CA ILE A 113 -13.78 4.93 9.30
C ILE A 113 -15.03 4.30 9.91
N ASP A 114 -15.07 2.97 10.05
CA ASP A 114 -16.20 2.26 10.63
C ASP A 114 -16.47 2.67 12.09
N ASP A 115 -15.43 2.89 12.89
CA ASP A 115 -15.53 3.28 14.30
C ASP A 115 -15.94 4.75 14.50
N ASN A 116 -15.59 5.63 13.56
CA ASN A 116 -15.72 7.08 13.74
C ASN A 116 -16.81 7.73 12.87
N ALA A 117 -17.27 7.06 11.81
CA ALA A 117 -18.30 7.60 10.94
C ALA A 117 -19.69 7.59 11.62
N PRO A 118 -20.54 8.60 11.36
CA PRO A 118 -21.93 8.58 11.81
C PRO A 118 -22.67 7.36 11.26
N VAL A 119 -23.47 6.67 12.10
CA VAL A 119 -24.16 5.42 11.72
C VAL A 119 -24.98 5.57 10.42
N SER A 120 -25.65 6.70 10.23
CA SER A 120 -26.46 6.99 9.03
C SER A 120 -25.66 7.23 7.75
N GLN A 121 -24.38 7.58 7.86
CA GLN A 121 -23.50 7.93 6.73
C GLN A 121 -22.31 7.00 6.58
N LYS A 122 -22.16 6.00 7.46
CA LYS A 122 -21.05 5.04 7.48
C LYS A 122 -20.77 4.42 6.11
N THR A 123 -21.82 3.93 5.45
CA THR A 123 -21.70 3.35 4.09
C THR A 123 -21.19 4.38 3.07
N ALA A 124 -21.60 5.65 3.17
CA ALA A 124 -21.14 6.70 2.27
C ALA A 124 -19.65 7.03 2.48
N TRP A 125 -19.19 7.10 3.72
CA TRP A 125 -17.78 7.31 4.05
C TRP A 125 -16.90 6.15 3.57
N LEU A 126 -17.32 4.91 3.79
CA LEU A 126 -16.62 3.73 3.28
C LEU A 126 -16.64 3.68 1.74
N ALA A 127 -17.76 4.00 1.10
CA ALA A 127 -17.86 4.07 -0.35
C ALA A 127 -16.89 5.10 -0.93
N MET A 128 -16.82 6.30 -0.35
CA MET A 128 -15.86 7.33 -0.75
C MET A 128 -14.41 6.85 -0.59
N PHE A 129 -14.10 6.20 0.54
CA PHE A 129 -12.77 5.63 0.78
C PHE A 129 -12.39 4.58 -0.27
N TYR A 130 -13.28 3.64 -0.57
CA TYR A 130 -13.00 2.60 -1.58
C TYR A 130 -12.98 3.15 -3.01
N MET A 131 -13.69 4.25 -3.31
CA MET A 131 -13.59 4.95 -4.60
C MET A 131 -12.21 5.56 -4.85
N CYS A 132 -11.48 5.92 -3.80
CA CYS A 132 -10.10 6.44 -3.95
C CYS A 132 -9.16 5.40 -4.59
N ILE A 133 -9.41 4.10 -4.41
CA ILE A 133 -8.57 3.02 -4.95
C ILE A 133 -8.56 3.00 -6.49
N PRO A 134 -9.70 2.79 -7.18
CA PRO A 134 -9.72 2.79 -8.65
C PRO A 134 -9.32 4.16 -9.24
N THR A 135 -9.71 5.26 -8.60
CA THR A 135 -9.29 6.60 -9.04
C THR A 135 -7.78 6.77 -8.94
N GLY A 136 -7.16 6.36 -7.83
CA GLY A 136 -5.71 6.41 -7.64
C GLY A 136 -4.97 5.54 -8.66
N ILE A 137 -5.47 4.32 -8.92
CA ILE A 137 -4.91 3.43 -9.95
C ILE A 137 -4.95 4.09 -11.33
N ALA A 138 -6.09 4.67 -11.72
CA ALA A 138 -6.24 5.33 -13.02
C ALA A 138 -5.30 6.53 -13.19
N LEU A 139 -5.28 7.45 -12.20
CA LEU A 139 -4.37 8.59 -12.19
C LEU A 139 -2.91 8.15 -12.24
N GLY A 140 -2.63 7.08 -11.52
CA GLY A 140 -1.34 6.45 -11.46
C GLY A 140 -0.82 5.92 -12.79
N TYR A 141 -1.67 5.25 -13.57
CA TYR A 141 -1.31 4.78 -14.92
C TYR A 141 -1.04 5.95 -15.86
N VAL A 142 -1.86 7.01 -15.82
CA VAL A 142 -1.67 8.21 -16.63
C VAL A 142 -0.34 8.89 -16.27
N TYR A 143 -0.09 9.07 -14.96
CA TYR A 143 1.16 9.66 -14.47
C TYR A 143 2.38 8.82 -14.87
N GLY A 144 2.34 7.51 -14.63
CA GLY A 144 3.43 6.60 -14.98
C GLY A 144 3.73 6.60 -16.48
N GLY A 145 2.70 6.53 -17.32
CA GLY A 145 2.88 6.54 -18.78
C GLY A 145 3.42 7.88 -19.30
N TYR A 146 2.93 9.00 -18.75
CA TYR A 146 3.44 10.33 -19.11
C TYR A 146 4.90 10.50 -18.70
N VAL A 147 5.24 10.16 -17.46
CA VAL A 147 6.61 10.30 -16.95
C VAL A 147 7.56 9.31 -17.63
N GLY A 148 7.15 8.05 -17.83
CA GLY A 148 7.96 7.04 -18.51
C GLY A 148 8.15 7.30 -20.01
N GLY A 149 7.22 8.01 -20.66
CA GLY A 149 7.31 8.36 -22.07
C GLY A 149 8.14 9.61 -22.36
N HIS A 150 8.17 10.59 -21.44
CA HIS A 150 8.89 11.86 -21.61
C HIS A 150 10.17 11.98 -20.77
N PHE A 151 10.27 11.24 -19.68
CA PHE A 151 11.38 11.25 -18.74
C PHE A 151 11.86 9.82 -18.45
N HIS A 152 12.92 9.69 -17.65
CA HIS A 152 13.36 8.39 -17.17
C HIS A 152 12.35 7.79 -16.18
N TRP A 153 12.03 6.49 -16.31
CA TRP A 153 11.05 5.80 -15.46
C TRP A 153 11.30 5.94 -13.95
N ARG A 154 12.58 6.07 -13.56
CA ARG A 154 13.03 6.31 -12.18
C ARG A 154 12.42 7.57 -11.57
N TYR A 155 12.15 8.61 -12.37
CA TYR A 155 11.52 9.84 -11.88
C TYR A 155 10.08 9.62 -11.44
N ALA A 156 9.37 8.64 -12.00
CA ALA A 156 8.02 8.32 -11.56
C ALA A 156 8.03 7.87 -10.09
N PHE A 157 8.96 6.98 -9.73
CA PHE A 157 9.17 6.51 -8.36
C PHE A 157 9.67 7.62 -7.42
N TRP A 158 10.62 8.46 -7.86
CA TRP A 158 11.05 9.61 -7.05
C TRP A 158 9.91 10.59 -6.76
N GLY A 159 9.10 10.91 -7.76
CA GLY A 159 7.94 11.78 -7.60
C GLY A 159 6.90 11.19 -6.66
N GLU A 160 6.64 9.88 -6.78
CA GLU A 160 5.74 9.14 -5.88
C GLU A 160 6.24 9.16 -4.41
N ALA A 161 7.54 8.92 -4.19
CA ALA A 161 8.13 8.99 -2.85
C ALA A 161 8.08 10.41 -2.26
N LEU A 162 8.39 11.42 -3.06
CA LEU A 162 8.35 12.83 -2.62
C LEU A 162 6.93 13.26 -2.26
N LEU A 163 5.93 12.85 -3.05
CA LEU A 163 4.53 13.16 -2.79
C LEU A 163 4.03 12.54 -1.48
N MET A 164 4.50 11.35 -1.11
CA MET A 164 4.10 10.68 0.13
C MET A 164 4.86 11.12 1.38
N LEU A 165 6.04 11.72 1.22
CA LEU A 165 6.87 12.13 2.35
C LEU A 165 6.11 13.03 3.36
N PRO A 166 5.35 14.06 2.95
CA PRO A 166 4.55 14.86 3.89
C PRO A 166 3.51 14.04 4.65
N PHE A 167 2.88 13.05 4.02
CA PHE A 167 1.89 12.19 4.66
C PHE A 167 2.53 11.23 5.66
N ALA A 168 3.71 10.69 5.33
CA ALA A 168 4.49 9.89 6.26
C ALA A 168 4.87 10.71 7.52
N VAL A 169 5.36 11.94 7.32
CA VAL A 169 5.69 12.87 8.43
C VAL A 169 4.44 13.21 9.24
N PHE A 170 3.32 13.52 8.57
CA PHE A 170 2.05 13.82 9.22
C PHE A 170 1.56 12.66 10.09
N GLY A 171 1.75 11.41 9.67
CA GLY A 171 1.43 10.22 10.46
C GLY A 171 2.08 10.18 11.85
N PHE A 172 3.25 10.82 12.02
CA PHE A 172 3.91 10.96 13.33
C PHE A 172 3.52 12.22 14.10
N LEU A 173 3.12 13.29 13.39
CA LEU A 173 2.77 14.58 14.01
C LEU A 173 1.34 14.63 14.53
N VAL A 174 0.43 13.85 13.95
CA VAL A 174 -0.97 13.81 14.38
C VAL A 174 -1.08 13.18 15.77
N LYS A 175 -1.80 13.87 16.67
CA LYS A 175 -2.09 13.33 18.00
C LYS A 175 -2.83 12.00 17.87
N PRO A 176 -2.47 10.98 18.68
CA PRO A 176 -3.06 9.65 18.59
C PRO A 176 -4.57 9.71 18.88
N LEU A 177 -5.39 9.71 17.83
CA LEU A 177 -6.82 9.42 17.94
C LEU A 177 -6.93 7.91 18.20
N GLN A 178 -7.54 7.55 19.32
CA GLN A 178 -7.71 6.15 19.71
C GLN A 178 -8.86 5.55 18.90
N LEU A 179 -8.67 4.34 18.35
CA LEU A 179 -9.78 3.54 17.84
C LEU A 179 -10.67 3.15 19.01
N LYS A 180 -11.96 3.42 18.91
CA LYS A 180 -12.94 3.05 19.94
C LYS A 180 -13.29 1.55 19.90
N GLY A 181 -12.95 0.84 18.82
CA GLY A 181 -13.53 -0.47 18.49
C GLY A 181 -12.84 -1.72 19.03
N PHE A 182 -11.64 -1.66 19.64
CA PHE A 182 -11.04 -2.83 20.27
C PHE A 182 -11.47 -3.00 21.74
N SER A 183 -12.78 -3.04 21.99
CA SER A 183 -13.25 -3.64 23.24
C SER A 183 -12.88 -5.13 23.21
N PRO A 184 -12.21 -5.67 24.24
CA PRO A 184 -12.04 -7.11 24.36
C PRO A 184 -13.43 -7.74 24.27
N VAL A 185 -13.60 -8.74 23.40
CA VAL A 185 -14.78 -9.62 23.35
C VAL A 185 -15.11 -10.18 24.74
N GLU A 186 -14.10 -10.20 25.62
CA GLU A 186 -14.19 -10.50 27.05
C GLU A 186 -15.18 -9.62 27.82
N SER A 187 -15.32 -8.33 27.50
CA SER A 187 -16.23 -7.46 28.25
C SER A 187 -17.70 -7.73 27.94
N LYS A 188 -18.05 -8.16 26.71
CA LYS A 188 -19.42 -8.58 26.39
C LYS A 188 -19.74 -9.95 26.96
N LYS A 189 -18.75 -10.87 26.98
CA LYS A 189 -18.93 -12.20 27.58
C LYS A 189 -19.03 -12.11 29.10
N ALA A 190 -18.23 -11.24 29.73
CA ALA A 190 -18.27 -10.96 31.17
C ALA A 190 -19.58 -10.27 31.59
N LEU A 191 -20.04 -9.25 30.86
CA LEU A 191 -21.35 -8.62 31.14
C LEU A 191 -22.51 -9.60 30.95
N ALA A 192 -22.51 -10.40 29.88
CA ALA A 192 -23.56 -11.40 29.65
C ALA A 192 -23.56 -12.50 30.72
N SER A 193 -22.40 -12.93 31.22
CA SER A 193 -22.32 -13.87 32.34
C SER A 193 -22.75 -13.24 33.67
N VAL A 194 -22.54 -11.94 33.89
CA VAL A 194 -22.97 -11.24 35.11
C VAL A 194 -24.49 -11.02 35.12
N GLU A 195 -25.09 -10.65 33.98
CA GLU A 195 -26.56 -10.54 33.85
C GLU A 195 -27.27 -11.89 34.02
N THR A 196 -26.70 -12.97 33.48
CA THR A 196 -27.29 -14.33 33.61
C THR A 196 -27.24 -14.84 35.06
N VAL A 197 -26.21 -14.45 35.84
CA VAL A 197 -26.07 -14.87 37.24
C VAL A 197 -26.99 -14.07 38.16
N SER A 198 -27.27 -12.79 37.87
CA SER A 198 -28.20 -12.00 38.67
C SER A 198 -29.66 -12.40 38.45
N SER A 199 -30.05 -12.85 37.25
CA SER A 199 -31.43 -13.31 36.97
C SER A 199 -31.79 -14.69 37.55
N VAL A 200 -30.82 -15.43 38.09
CA VAL A 200 -31.01 -16.76 38.69
C VAL A 200 -31.05 -16.68 40.22
N THR A 201 -30.73 -15.52 40.80
CA THR A 201 -30.69 -15.29 42.25
C THR A 201 -31.89 -14.52 42.81
N ASP A 202 -32.89 -14.22 41.98
CA ASP A 202 -34.22 -13.72 42.36
C ASP A 202 -35.32 -14.79 42.18
#